data_AF-A0A432VF77-F1
#
_entry.id   AF-A0A432VF77-F1
#
_cell.length_a   1.000
_cell.length_b   1.000
_cell.length_c   1.000
_cell.angle_alpha   90.00
_cell.angle_beta   90.00
_cell.angle_gamma   90.00
#
_symmetry.space_group_name_H-M   'P 1'
#
loop_
_entity.id
_entity.type
_entity.pdbx_description
1 polymer ?
#
loop_
_entity_poly.entity_id
_entity_poly.type
_entity_poly.pdbx_seq_one_letter_code
_entity_poly.pdbx_strand_id
1 'polypeptide(L)' 'MADDRNVRGPRDAAGVNVDEDYERRYRLDKSGVPDGRLHAALDKAGVRAEAVERALRA' A
#
# COMPACT_ATOMS: atom_id res chain seq x y z
N MET A 1 -16.97 -19.06 -15.10
CA MET A 1 -16.30 -17.75 -15.10
C MET A 1 -14.84 -17.99 -15.43
N ALA A 2 -14.41 -17.49 -16.58
CA ALA A 2 -13.06 -17.69 -17.12
C ALA A 2 -12.13 -16.65 -16.49
N ASP A 3 -11.09 -17.13 -15.81
CA ASP A 3 -10.06 -16.30 -15.22
C ASP A 3 -9.08 -15.88 -16.33
N ASP A 4 -9.02 -14.58 -16.63
CA ASP A 4 -8.15 -13.99 -17.65
C ASP A 4 -6.69 -13.99 -17.15
N ARG A 5 -5.96 -15.06 -17.46
CA ARG A 5 -4.52 -15.25 -17.14
C ARG A 5 -3.56 -14.31 -17.88
N ASN A 6 -4.09 -13.30 -18.58
CA ASN A 6 -3.35 -12.32 -19.37
C ASN A 6 -3.25 -10.94 -18.71
N VAL A 7 -3.88 -10.70 -17.55
CA VAL A 7 -3.54 -9.53 -16.73
C VAL A 7 -2.30 -9.87 -15.88
N ARG A 8 -1.17 -10.11 -16.56
CA ARG A 8 0.15 -10.08 -15.94
C ARG A 8 0.58 -8.63 -15.81
N GLY A 9 -0.06 -7.90 -14.89
CA GLY A 9 0.60 -6.77 -14.25
C GLY A 9 1.79 -7.30 -13.43
N PRO A 10 2.83 -6.50 -13.16
CA PRO A 10 3.98 -6.98 -12.39
C PRO A 10 3.48 -7.64 -11.11
N ARG A 11 3.75 -8.95 -10.97
CA ARG A 11 3.39 -9.75 -9.80
C ARG A 11 4.16 -9.31 -8.55
N ASP A 12 5.02 -8.29 -8.69
CA ASP A 12 5.88 -7.73 -7.66
C ASP A 12 5.66 -6.22 -7.48
N ALA A 13 4.40 -5.76 -7.48
CA ALA A 13 4.11 -4.55 -6.72
C ALA A 13 4.21 -4.93 -5.23
N ALA A 14 5.41 -4.80 -4.66
CA ALA A 14 5.69 -5.09 -3.26
C ALA A 14 4.54 -4.58 -2.39
N GLY A 15 3.93 -5.46 -1.61
CA GLY A 15 2.89 -5.07 -0.67
C GLY A 15 3.45 -4.15 0.40
N VAL A 16 2.59 -3.41 1.10
CA VAL A 16 2.98 -2.71 2.31
C VAL A 16 3.15 -3.74 3.41
N ASN A 17 4.38 -3.93 3.88
CA ASN A 17 4.62 -4.69 5.10
C ASN A 17 4.65 -3.73 6.29
N VAL A 18 3.58 -3.70 7.08
CA VAL A 18 3.53 -2.87 8.30
C VAL A 18 4.28 -3.47 9.49
N ASP A 19 4.59 -4.77 9.43
CA ASP A 19 5.41 -5.42 10.43
C ASP A 19 6.89 -4.98 10.30
N GLU A 20 7.28 -4.46 9.14
CA GLU A 20 8.55 -3.80 8.92
C GLU A 20 8.48 -2.31 9.28
N ASP A 21 9.07 -1.95 10.44
CA ASP A 21 9.10 -0.57 10.93
C ASP A 21 9.74 0.41 9.95
N TYR A 22 10.74 -0.02 9.19
CA TYR A 22 11.37 0.80 8.17
C TYR A 22 10.39 1.15 7.04
N GLU A 23 9.64 0.16 6.55
CA GLU A 23 8.70 0.38 5.45
C GLU A 23 7.56 1.30 5.90
N ARG A 24 7.04 1.08 7.11
CA ARG A 24 6.05 1.96 7.74
C ARG A 24 6.53 3.41 7.79
N ARG A 25 7.71 3.65 8.36
CA ARG A 25 8.31 4.99 8.48
C ARG A 25 8.56 5.61 7.12
N TYR A 26 9.10 4.85 6.17
CA TYR A 26 9.33 5.32 4.81
C TYR A 26 8.04 5.82 4.15
N ARG A 27 6.94 5.08 4.30
CA ARG A 27 5.63 5.48 3.75
C ARG A 27 5.07 6.73 4.41
N LEU A 28 5.17 6.81 5.74
CA LEU A 28 4.71 7.98 6.49
C LEU A 28 5.51 9.22 6.15
N ASP A 29 6.83 9.11 6.08
CA ASP A 29 7.74 10.18 5.71
C ASP A 29 7.47 10.66 4.27
N LYS A 30 7.37 9.72 3.32
CA LYS A 30 7.05 10.00 1.92
C LYS A 30 5.68 10.67 1.70
N SER A 31 4.73 10.44 2.61
CA SER A 31 3.39 11.04 2.55
C SER A 31 3.19 12.22 3.49
N GLY A 32 4.12 12.48 4.41
CA GLY A 32 4.02 13.53 5.42
C GLY A 32 2.87 13.34 6.42
N VAL A 33 2.35 12.12 6.57
CA VAL A 33 1.19 11.84 7.43
C VAL A 33 1.60 11.19 8.76
N PRO A 34 0.83 11.39 9.85
CA PRO A 34 1.07 10.69 11.10
C PRO A 34 0.74 9.20 11.01
N ASP A 35 1.38 8.37 11.84
CA ASP A 35 1.28 6.90 11.83
C ASP A 35 -0.18 6.38 11.87
N GLY A 36 -1.06 7.09 12.59
CA GLY A 36 -2.48 6.76 12.66
C GLY A 36 -3.23 6.76 11.32
N ARG A 37 -2.73 7.47 10.29
CA ARG A 37 -3.35 7.45 8.94
C ARG A 37 -2.98 6.22 8.14
N LEU A 38 -1.87 5.54 8.43
CA LEU A 38 -1.43 4.38 7.65
C LEU A 38 -2.38 3.20 7.81
N HIS A 39 -2.82 2.93 9.04
CA HIS A 39 -3.81 1.87 9.30
C HIS A 39 -5.14 2.12 8.58
N ALA A 40 -5.63 3.36 8.58
CA ALA A 40 -6.84 3.74 7.85
C ALA A 40 -6.67 3.61 6.33
N ALA A 41 -5.49 3.94 5.81
CA ALA A 41 -5.16 3.76 4.40
C ALA A 41 -5.09 2.27 4.01
N LEU A 42 -4.56 1.41 4.89
CA LEU A 42 -4.52 -0.04 4.67
C LEU A 42 -5.90 -0.69 4.73
N ASP A 43 -6.75 -0.25 5.66
CA ASP A 43 -8.14 -0.73 5.75
C ASP A 43 -8.93 -0.36 4.48
N LYS A 44 -8.71 0.84 3.96
CA LYS A 44 -9.38 1.34 2.75
C LYS A 44 -8.83 0.77 1.45
N ALA A 45 -7.51 0.58 1.36
CA ALA A 45 -6.79 0.31 0.11
C ALA A 45 -6.17 -1.11 0.03
N GLY A 46 -6.19 -1.85 1.13
CA GLY A 46 -5.50 -3.13 1.28
C GLY A 46 -3.98 -2.96 1.35
N VAL A 47 -3.25 -4.07 1.26
CA VAL A 47 -1.78 -4.10 1.35
C VAL A 47 -1.06 -3.64 0.08
N ARG A 48 -1.73 -3.07 -0.91
CA ARG A 48 -1.07 -2.65 -2.16
C ARG A 48 -0.36 -1.32 -1.98
N ALA A 49 0.94 -1.26 -2.28
CA ALA A 49 1.76 -0.06 -2.08
C ALA A 49 1.18 1.19 -2.73
N GLU A 50 0.87 1.12 -4.02
CA GLU A 50 0.31 2.24 -4.77
C GLU A 50 -1.05 2.68 -4.24
N ALA A 51 -1.88 1.72 -3.81
CA ALA A 51 -3.21 2.00 -3.30
C ALA A 51 -3.13 2.72 -1.94
N VAL A 52 -2.23 2.27 -1.06
CA VAL A 52 -1.95 2.92 0.22
C VAL A 52 -1.34 4.30 0.02
N GLU A 53 -0.36 4.46 -0.88
CA GLU A 53 0.21 5.79 -1.16
C GLU A 53 -0.84 6.77 -1.69
N ARG A 54 -1.74 6.31 -2.57
CA ARG A 54 -2.86 7.12 -3.05
C ARG A 54 -3.85 7.47 -1.93
N ALA A 55 -4.12 6.54 -1.02
CA ALA A 55 -5.01 6.76 0.11
C ALA A 55 -4.40 7.73 1.15
N LEU A 56 -3.08 7.71 1.34
CA LEU A 56 -2.39 8.63 2.26
C LEU A 56 -2.35 10.07 1.73
N ARG A 57 -2.28 10.24 0.42
CA ARG A 57 -2.26 11.55 -0.27
C ARG A 57 -3.65 12.17 -0.51
N ALA A 58 -4.72 11.44 -0.24
CA ALA A 58 -6.11 11.92 -0.34
C ALA A 58 -6.55 12.67 0.94
#